data_AF-A0A5J4XRS7-F1
#
_entry.id   AF-A0A5J4XRS7-F1
#
_cell.length_a   1.000
_cell.length_b   1.000
_cell.length_c   1.000
_cell.angle_alpha   90.00
_cell.angle_beta   90.00
_cell.angle_gamma   90.00
#
_symmetry.space_group_name_H-M   'P 1'
#
loop_
_entity.id
_entity.type
_entity.pdbx_description
1 polymer ?
#
loop_
_entity_poly.entity_id
_entity_poly.type
_entity_poly.pdbx_seq_one_letter_code
_entity_poly.pdbx_strand_id
1 'polypeptide(L)'
;MAKLAQQPAPVADEEQSFPRGGASTITPLKRRQIRAEAQADAERDFFAGASAGAQAGNKRRKKGSHDAGAHSAEHTFLAGSKVPAFVELLKFKSCSVGAKIWGVISDVMHHGLIISLPDGLKGYVSAAEASDVLSGLKTKSERPPALTELFQAGQLVRGTILSLETQPKAGASNSKSGKKTINISLT
;
A
#
# COMPACT_ATOMS: atom_id res chain seq x y z
N MET A 1 20.76 41.38 -56.44
CA MET A 1 20.31 40.98 -55.09
C MET A 1 20.98 39.67 -54.74
N ALA A 2 21.63 39.63 -53.57
CA ALA A 2 22.66 38.66 -53.21
C ALA A 2 22.10 37.27 -52.86
N LYS A 3 22.88 36.24 -53.20
CA LYS A 3 22.72 34.84 -52.79
C LYS A 3 23.52 34.63 -51.49
N LEU A 4 22.88 34.19 -50.42
CA LEU A 4 23.52 33.81 -49.15
C LEU A 4 22.70 32.64 -48.57
N ALA A 5 23.12 31.41 -48.84
CA ALA A 5 23.93 30.55 -47.98
C ALA A 5 23.07 29.67 -47.06
N GLN A 6 23.19 28.38 -47.32
CA GLN A 6 22.58 27.26 -46.62
C GLN A 6 23.41 26.92 -45.38
N GLN A 7 22.77 26.74 -44.22
CA GLN A 7 23.31 25.93 -43.11
C GLN A 7 22.14 25.21 -42.39
N PRO A 8 21.99 23.89 -42.51
CA PRO A 8 21.21 23.11 -41.55
C PRO A 8 22.05 22.88 -40.28
N ALA A 9 21.41 23.03 -39.12
CA ALA A 9 22.02 22.86 -37.80
C ALA A 9 22.61 21.43 -37.63
N PRO A 10 23.72 21.28 -36.90
CA PRO A 10 24.33 19.98 -36.66
C PRO A 10 23.45 19.14 -35.72
N VAL A 11 23.07 17.96 -36.20
CA VAL A 11 22.61 16.84 -35.39
C VAL A 11 23.77 16.38 -34.51
N ALA A 12 23.71 16.68 -33.22
CA ALA A 12 24.57 16.08 -32.22
C ALA A 12 23.88 14.82 -31.69
N ASP A 13 24.25 13.69 -32.27
CA ASP A 13 24.09 12.36 -31.66
C ASP A 13 24.90 12.31 -30.36
N GLU A 14 24.29 12.72 -29.26
CA GLU A 14 24.74 12.39 -27.91
C GLU A 14 23.70 11.48 -27.24
N GLU A 15 23.39 10.36 -27.91
CA GLU A 15 22.91 9.19 -27.18
C GLU A 15 24.06 8.72 -26.29
N GLN A 16 24.07 9.21 -25.06
CA GLN A 16 24.93 8.73 -23.99
C GLN A 16 24.64 7.24 -23.81
N SER A 17 25.47 6.40 -24.42
CA SER A 17 25.35 4.95 -24.39
C SER A 17 25.60 4.50 -22.95
N PHE A 18 24.53 4.35 -22.18
CA PHE A 18 24.59 3.77 -20.85
C PHE A 18 25.23 2.39 -20.97
N PRO A 19 26.16 2.02 -20.07
CA PRO A 19 26.76 0.69 -20.10
C PRO A 19 25.64 -0.35 -19.97
N ARG A 20 25.24 -0.94 -21.09
CA ARG A 20 24.19 -1.96 -21.11
C ARG A 20 24.72 -3.15 -20.31
N GLY A 21 24.20 -3.30 -19.10
CA GLY A 21 24.65 -4.29 -18.12
C GLY A 21 24.70 -5.68 -18.75
N GLY A 22 25.91 -6.19 -18.95
CA GLY A 22 26.10 -7.46 -19.66
C GLY A 22 27.58 -7.84 -19.82
N ALA A 23 28.49 -6.87 -19.84
CA ALA A 23 29.92 -7.14 -19.78
C ALA A 23 30.34 -7.43 -18.33
N SER A 24 30.11 -8.66 -17.84
CA SER A 24 30.81 -9.11 -16.64
C SER A 24 32.30 -9.15 -16.92
N THR A 25 33.12 -8.47 -16.11
CA THR A 25 34.59 -8.39 -16.20
C THR A 25 35.33 -9.72 -16.03
N ILE A 26 34.60 -10.82 -15.90
CA ILE A 26 35.10 -12.15 -15.56
C ILE A 26 34.90 -13.06 -16.77
N THR A 27 36.00 -13.65 -17.23
CA THR A 27 35.99 -14.64 -18.32
C THR A 27 35.13 -15.85 -17.94
N PRO A 28 34.46 -16.50 -18.89
CA PRO A 28 33.56 -17.64 -18.60
C PRO A 28 34.22 -18.79 -17.81
N LEU A 29 35.53 -19.01 -18.03
CA LEU A 29 36.31 -20.01 -17.29
C LEU A 29 36.42 -19.68 -15.79
N LYS A 30 36.65 -18.40 -15.47
CA LYS A 30 36.80 -17.95 -14.08
C LYS A 30 35.46 -18.02 -13.33
N ARG A 31 34.34 -17.82 -14.01
CA ARG A 31 32.99 -18.03 -13.45
C ARG A 31 32.72 -19.50 -13.11
N ARG A 32 33.20 -20.45 -13.93
CA ARG A 32 33.06 -21.89 -13.67
C ARG A 32 33.92 -22.34 -12.49
N GLN A 33 35.12 -21.80 -12.36
CA GLN A 33 36.02 -22.08 -11.23
C GLN A 33 35.43 -21.60 -9.90
N ILE A 34 34.95 -20.35 -9.84
CA ILE A 34 34.31 -19.79 -8.64
C ILE A 34 33.09 -20.63 -8.22
N ARG A 35 32.29 -21.10 -9.19
CA ARG A 35 31.14 -21.96 -8.89
C ARG A 35 31.55 -23.32 -8.35
N ALA A 36 32.60 -23.92 -8.91
CA ALA A 36 33.12 -25.22 -8.45
C ALA A 36 33.71 -25.11 -7.04
N GLU A 37 34.45 -24.03 -6.76
CA GLU A 37 35.02 -23.74 -5.44
C GLU A 37 33.93 -23.52 -4.39
N ALA A 38 32.91 -22.72 -4.70
CA ALA A 38 31.77 -22.50 -3.81
C ALA A 38 30.97 -23.78 -3.52
N GLN A 39 30.88 -24.70 -4.47
CA GLN A 39 30.24 -26.00 -4.25
C GLN A 39 31.08 -26.91 -3.36
N ALA A 40 32.40 -26.95 -3.58
CA ALA A 40 33.32 -27.74 -2.75
C ALA A 40 33.34 -27.25 -1.29
N ASP A 41 33.30 -25.93 -1.06
CA ASP A 41 33.24 -25.37 0.29
C ASP A 41 31.91 -25.70 0.99
N ALA A 42 30.78 -25.62 0.28
CA ALA A 42 29.48 -26.00 0.85
C ALA A 42 29.41 -27.49 1.23
N GLU A 43 30.02 -28.38 0.44
CA GLU A 43 30.12 -29.80 0.77
C GLU A 43 31.07 -30.06 1.95
N ARG A 44 32.15 -29.28 2.05
CA ARG A 44 33.09 -29.33 3.19
C ARG A 44 32.41 -28.91 4.48
N ASP A 45 31.63 -27.84 4.45
CA ASP A 45 30.86 -27.36 5.61
C ASP A 45 29.74 -28.33 5.97
N PHE A 46 29.13 -28.99 4.99
CA PHE A 46 28.13 -30.04 5.22
C PHE A 46 28.73 -31.29 5.90
N PHE A 47 29.96 -31.67 5.54
CA PHE A 47 30.67 -32.79 6.17
C PHE A 47 31.34 -32.42 7.51
N ALA A 48 31.88 -31.21 7.66
CA ALA A 48 32.47 -30.73 8.91
C ALA A 48 31.38 -30.43 9.96
N GLY A 49 30.21 -29.95 9.54
CA GLY A 49 29.04 -29.72 10.37
C GLY A 49 28.39 -31.00 10.94
N ALA A 50 28.80 -32.19 10.49
CA ALA A 50 28.35 -33.46 11.07
C ALA A 50 29.05 -33.83 12.40
N SER A 51 30.02 -33.03 12.86
CA SER A 51 30.79 -33.29 14.09
C SER A 51 30.72 -32.21 15.18
N ALA A 52 29.82 -31.22 15.05
CA ALA A 52 29.55 -30.25 16.11
C ALA A 52 28.07 -29.88 16.18
N GLY A 53 27.32 -30.55 17.07
CA GLY A 53 25.98 -30.12 17.48
C GLY A 53 24.89 -31.18 17.33
N ALA A 54 24.95 -32.21 18.16
CA ALA A 54 23.76 -32.97 18.51
C ALA A 54 22.73 -32.03 19.18
N GLN A 55 21.58 -31.81 18.56
CA GLN A 55 20.28 -31.75 19.23
C GLN A 55 19.11 -31.74 18.23
N ALA A 56 18.29 -32.79 18.34
CA ALA A 56 16.84 -32.84 18.11
C ALA A 56 16.29 -32.40 16.74
N GLY A 57 15.49 -33.19 16.02
CA GLY A 57 14.68 -34.32 16.41
C GLY A 57 13.62 -34.50 15.33
N ASN A 58 13.50 -35.73 14.88
CA ASN A 58 12.51 -36.24 13.94
C ASN A 58 11.07 -35.91 14.39
N LYS A 59 10.30 -35.16 13.60
CA LYS A 59 8.81 -35.14 13.66
C LYS A 59 8.21 -35.22 12.26
N ARG A 60 7.93 -36.45 11.83
CA ARG A 60 6.90 -36.74 10.82
C ARG A 60 5.51 -36.63 11.45
N ARG A 61 4.54 -36.23 10.61
CA ARG A 61 3.07 -36.14 10.81
C ARG A 61 2.62 -34.83 11.50
N LYS A 62 1.59 -34.12 11.05
CA LYS A 62 0.30 -34.59 10.53
C LYS A 62 -0.40 -33.45 9.75
N LYS A 63 -1.00 -33.79 8.61
CA LYS A 63 -2.02 -32.99 7.91
C LYS A 63 -3.17 -32.70 8.87
N GLY A 64 -3.44 -31.43 9.14
CA GLY A 64 -4.58 -30.97 9.94
C GLY A 64 -5.26 -29.82 9.23
N SER A 65 -6.35 -30.13 8.54
CA SER A 65 -7.42 -29.18 8.24
C SER A 65 -8.23 -28.95 9.52
N HIS A 66 -8.40 -27.71 9.95
CA HIS A 66 -9.71 -27.11 10.22
C HIS A 66 -9.55 -25.63 10.64
N ASP A 67 -10.26 -24.81 9.86
CA ASP A 67 -11.15 -23.71 10.23
C ASP A 67 -11.23 -23.18 11.69
N ALA A 68 -11.63 -21.90 11.74
CA ALA A 68 -12.26 -21.18 12.85
C ALA A 68 -11.37 -20.42 13.85
N GLY A 69 -11.23 -19.12 13.57
CA GLY A 69 -11.76 -18.08 14.46
C GLY A 69 -11.04 -17.83 15.78
N ALA A 70 -10.24 -16.77 15.84
CA ALA A 70 -10.05 -15.99 17.05
C ALA A 70 -9.78 -14.52 16.71
N HIS A 71 -10.75 -13.69 17.06
CA HIS A 71 -10.69 -12.25 17.02
C HIS A 71 -9.67 -11.73 18.04
N SER A 72 -8.69 -10.99 17.56
CA SER A 72 -7.93 -10.00 18.33
C SER A 72 -7.27 -9.08 17.31
N ALA A 73 -8.05 -8.10 16.87
CA ALA A 73 -7.60 -7.07 15.93
C ALA A 73 -7.14 -5.86 16.72
N GLU A 74 -6.16 -6.05 17.60
CA GLU A 74 -5.38 -4.94 18.15
C GLU A 74 -3.89 -5.26 17.99
N HIS A 75 -3.23 -4.42 17.17
CA HIS A 75 -1.78 -4.16 17.15
C HIS A 75 -0.77 -5.19 16.58
N THR A 76 -1.15 -6.18 15.77
CA THR A 76 -0.16 -7.15 15.23
C THR A 76 0.33 -6.94 13.79
N PHE A 77 0.01 -5.82 13.11
CA PHE A 77 0.55 -5.61 11.76
C PHE A 77 2.02 -5.15 11.75
N LEU A 78 2.52 -4.57 12.86
CA LEU A 78 3.86 -3.97 12.91
C LEU A 78 4.79 -4.60 13.96
N ALA A 79 4.30 -5.48 14.83
CA ALA A 79 5.05 -5.99 15.99
C ALA A 79 5.54 -7.46 15.83
N GLY A 80 6.05 -7.83 14.65
CA GLY A 80 6.79 -9.10 14.47
C GLY A 80 6.23 -10.09 13.45
N SER A 81 5.16 -9.74 12.73
CA SER A 81 4.76 -10.49 11.52
C SER A 81 5.58 -10.00 10.32
N LYS A 82 6.04 -10.92 9.47
CA LYS A 82 6.74 -10.60 8.22
C LYS A 82 5.85 -9.65 7.39
N VAL A 83 6.33 -8.44 7.11
CA VAL A 83 5.63 -7.51 6.22
C VAL A 83 5.46 -8.21 4.87
N PRO A 84 4.24 -8.28 4.32
CA PRO A 84 4.02 -8.94 3.04
C PRO A 84 4.86 -8.25 1.96
N ALA A 85 5.47 -9.05 1.07
CA ALA A 85 6.34 -8.54 0.00
C ALA A 85 5.58 -7.71 -1.05
N PHE A 86 4.24 -7.76 -1.04
CA PHE A 86 3.37 -7.00 -1.92
C PHE A 86 2.33 -6.22 -1.11
N VAL A 87 1.98 -5.04 -1.61
CA VAL A 87 0.90 -4.21 -1.07
C VAL A 87 -0.42 -4.69 -1.69
N GLU A 88 -1.39 -5.04 -0.85
CA GLU A 88 -2.75 -5.34 -1.31
C GLU A 88 -3.57 -4.08 -1.53
N LEU A 89 -4.51 -4.13 -2.48
CA LEU A 89 -5.53 -3.10 -2.62
C LEU A 89 -6.40 -3.03 -1.35
N LEU A 90 -6.83 -1.82 -1.00
CA LEU A 90 -7.72 -1.58 0.11
C LEU A 90 -9.07 -2.25 -0.15
N LYS A 91 -9.43 -3.24 0.67
CA LYS A 91 -10.72 -3.92 0.62
C LYS A 91 -11.53 -3.52 1.84
N PHE A 92 -12.86 -3.57 1.75
CA PHE A 92 -13.71 -3.30 2.91
C PHE A 92 -13.39 -4.17 4.14
N LYS A 93 -12.95 -5.42 3.90
CA LYS A 93 -12.57 -6.36 4.97
C LYS A 93 -11.22 -6.06 5.62
N SER A 94 -10.33 -5.33 4.93
CA SER A 94 -9.03 -4.92 5.46
C SER A 94 -9.09 -3.59 6.19
N CYS A 95 -10.20 -2.85 6.06
CA CYS A 95 -10.45 -1.66 6.86
C CYS A 95 -10.74 -2.04 8.31
N SER A 96 -10.14 -1.30 9.24
CA SER A 96 -10.44 -1.38 10.67
C SER A 96 -10.78 0.00 11.20
N VAL A 97 -11.61 0.06 12.24
CA VAL A 97 -11.86 1.29 12.98
C VAL A 97 -10.53 1.81 13.54
N GLY A 98 -10.32 3.12 13.51
CA GLY A 98 -9.07 3.78 13.87
C GLY A 98 -7.98 3.77 12.80
N ALA A 99 -8.16 3.05 11.69
CA ALA A 99 -7.20 3.08 10.60
C ALA A 99 -7.15 4.45 9.91
N LYS A 100 -5.94 4.93 9.63
CA LYS A 100 -5.71 6.17 8.89
C LYS A 100 -5.64 5.87 7.40
N ILE A 101 -6.43 6.60 6.62
CA ILE A 101 -6.57 6.43 5.18
C ILE A 101 -6.47 7.76 4.47
N TRP A 102 -6.05 7.69 3.22
CA TRP A 102 -6.09 8.82 2.28
C TRP A 102 -7.22 8.57 1.29
N GLY A 103 -7.90 9.63 0.91
CA GLY A 103 -8.98 9.58 -0.06
C GLY A 103 -9.18 10.91 -0.75
N VAL A 104 -9.90 10.91 -1.85
CA VAL A 104 -10.18 12.12 -2.63
C VAL A 104 -11.66 12.48 -2.46
N ILE A 105 -11.95 13.74 -2.16
CA ILE A 105 -13.33 14.23 -2.07
C ILE A 105 -13.97 14.11 -3.45
N SER A 106 -15.06 13.37 -3.54
CA SER A 106 -15.82 13.20 -4.78
C SER A 106 -16.95 14.22 -4.88
N ASP A 107 -17.63 14.48 -3.76
CA ASP A 107 -18.76 15.39 -3.72
C ASP A 107 -18.83 16.09 -2.36
N VAL A 108 -19.28 17.34 -2.37
CA VAL A 108 -19.38 18.22 -1.20
C VAL A 108 -20.85 18.55 -1.00
N MET A 109 -21.43 18.01 0.07
CA MET A 109 -22.82 18.26 0.44
C MET A 109 -22.91 19.23 1.61
N HIS A 110 -24.08 19.83 1.81
CA HIS A 110 -24.32 20.74 2.94
C HIS A 110 -24.17 20.06 4.32
N HIS A 111 -24.47 18.76 4.40
CA HIS A 111 -24.49 18.00 5.66
C HIS A 111 -23.29 17.05 5.82
N GLY A 112 -22.43 16.93 4.81
CA GLY A 112 -21.31 15.99 4.82
C GLY A 112 -20.54 15.94 3.50
N LEU A 113 -19.51 15.10 3.45
CA LEU A 113 -18.63 14.92 2.30
C LEU A 113 -18.65 13.45 1.87
N ILE A 114 -18.51 13.22 0.57
CA ILE A 114 -18.31 11.90 0.00
C ILE A 114 -16.84 11.78 -0.43
N ILE A 115 -16.15 10.76 0.07
CA ILE A 115 -14.76 10.48 -0.25
C ILE A 115 -14.67 9.21 -1.10
N SER A 116 -13.97 9.28 -2.23
CA SER A 116 -13.60 8.10 -3.00
C SER A 116 -12.32 7.52 -2.43
N LEU A 117 -12.38 6.22 -2.16
CA LEU A 117 -11.26 5.41 -1.71
C LEU A 117 -10.85 4.42 -2.81
N PRO A 118 -9.67 3.79 -2.69
CA PRO A 118 -9.27 2.72 -3.60
C PRO A 118 -10.30 1.57 -3.65
N ASP A 119 -10.26 0.78 -4.72
CA ASP A 119 -11.20 -0.35 -4.97
C ASP A 119 -12.67 0.08 -5.09
N GLY A 120 -12.93 1.36 -5.40
CA GLY A 120 -14.29 1.89 -5.54
C GLY A 120 -15.07 1.97 -4.23
N LEU A 121 -14.39 1.87 -3.09
CA LEU A 121 -14.99 2.07 -1.78
C LEU A 121 -15.37 3.54 -1.60
N LYS A 122 -16.47 3.79 -0.90
CA LYS A 122 -16.94 5.15 -0.61
C LYS A 122 -16.93 5.41 0.89
N GLY A 123 -16.29 6.51 1.24
CA GLY A 123 -16.29 7.10 2.56
C GLY A 123 -17.36 8.18 2.70
N TYR A 124 -17.99 8.25 3.85
CA TYR A 124 -18.90 9.32 4.23
C TYR A 124 -18.32 10.05 5.45
N VAL A 125 -18.31 11.38 5.38
CA VAL A 125 -17.87 12.25 6.48
C VAL A 125 -19.04 13.16 6.83
N SER A 126 -19.44 13.21 8.09
CA SER A 126 -20.45 14.18 8.54
C SER A 126 -19.84 15.57 8.71
N ALA A 127 -20.64 16.62 8.62
CA ALA A 127 -20.13 17.99 8.81
C ALA A 127 -19.43 18.20 10.18
N ALA A 128 -19.85 17.48 11.22
CA ALA A 128 -19.21 17.53 12.54
C ALA A 128 -17.79 16.93 12.52
N GLU A 129 -17.63 15.81 11.83
CA GLU A 129 -16.38 15.05 11.70
C GLU A 129 -15.41 15.66 10.68
N ALA A 130 -15.89 16.58 9.83
CA ALA A 130 -15.04 17.37 8.93
C ALA A 130 -14.35 18.56 9.63
N SER A 131 -14.88 18.96 10.80
CA SER A 131 -14.48 20.18 11.51
C SER A 131 -13.21 20.02 12.35
N ASP A 132 -12.66 18.82 12.53
CA ASP A 132 -11.42 18.68 13.31
C ASP A 132 -10.22 19.32 12.59
N VAL A 133 -10.24 19.38 11.26
CA VAL A 133 -9.31 20.18 10.44
C VAL A 133 -9.45 21.69 10.75
N LEU A 134 -10.66 22.15 11.10
CA LEU A 134 -10.94 23.53 11.50
C LEU A 134 -10.35 23.87 12.88
N SER A 135 -10.13 22.89 13.76
CA SER A 135 -9.62 23.14 15.10
C SER A 135 -8.24 23.82 15.12
N GLY A 136 -7.41 23.57 14.09
CA GLY A 136 -6.13 24.25 13.87
C GLY A 136 -6.26 25.60 13.16
N LEU A 137 -7.32 25.80 12.37
CA LEU A 137 -7.61 27.03 11.63
C LEU A 137 -8.80 27.78 12.26
N LYS A 138 -8.82 27.90 13.59
CA LYS A 138 -9.82 28.70 14.31
C LYS A 138 -9.63 30.18 13.96
N THR A 139 -10.24 30.61 12.88
CA THR A 139 -10.50 32.03 12.63
C THR A 139 -11.51 32.54 13.66
N LYS A 140 -11.28 33.75 14.18
CA LYS A 140 -12.00 34.41 15.29
C LYS A 140 -13.50 34.73 15.02
N SER A 141 -14.17 33.99 14.15
CA SER A 141 -15.57 34.23 13.77
C SER A 141 -16.50 33.29 14.53
N GLU A 142 -17.57 33.84 15.13
CA GLU A 142 -18.58 33.10 15.90
C GLU A 142 -19.41 32.09 15.07
N ARG A 143 -19.25 32.09 13.73
CA ARG A 143 -19.96 31.19 12.81
C ARG A 143 -19.02 30.11 12.25
N PRO A 144 -19.40 28.82 12.27
CA PRO A 144 -18.63 27.77 11.62
C PRO A 144 -18.68 27.97 10.09
N PRO A 145 -17.53 27.93 9.40
CA PRO A 145 -17.48 28.04 7.94
C PRO A 145 -18.21 26.88 7.26
N ALA A 146 -18.79 27.13 6.10
CA ALA A 146 -19.50 26.11 5.34
C ALA A 146 -18.51 25.11 4.72
N LEU A 147 -18.91 23.84 4.59
CA LEU A 147 -18.05 22.81 3.99
C LEU A 147 -17.58 23.16 2.57
N THR A 148 -18.42 23.83 1.79
CA THR A 148 -18.11 24.29 0.42
C THR A 148 -16.99 25.33 0.37
N GLU A 149 -16.81 26.10 1.45
CA GLU A 149 -15.72 27.10 1.54
C GLU A 149 -14.40 26.45 1.92
N LEU A 150 -14.45 25.36 2.68
CA LEU A 150 -13.27 24.65 3.21
C LEU A 150 -12.75 23.57 2.26
N PHE A 151 -13.66 22.91 1.53
CA PHE A 151 -13.36 21.71 0.77
C PHE A 151 -13.87 21.81 -0.66
N GLN A 152 -13.10 21.24 -1.59
CA GLN A 152 -13.47 21.15 -3.00
C GLN A 152 -13.45 19.70 -3.48
N ALA A 153 -14.31 19.38 -4.45
CA ALA A 153 -14.23 18.11 -5.16
C ALA A 153 -12.86 17.96 -5.83
N GLY A 154 -12.27 16.77 -5.74
CA GLY A 154 -10.91 16.46 -6.20
C GLY A 154 -9.81 16.70 -5.16
N GLN A 155 -10.12 17.30 -4.00
CA GLN A 155 -9.13 17.51 -2.94
C GLN A 155 -8.74 16.19 -2.28
N LEU A 156 -7.42 15.98 -2.12
CA LEU A 156 -6.89 14.87 -1.35
C LEU A 156 -6.99 15.18 0.15
N VAL A 157 -7.61 14.27 0.90
CA VAL A 157 -7.80 14.39 2.34
C VAL A 157 -7.29 13.16 3.07
N ARG A 158 -6.82 13.40 4.29
CA ARG A 158 -6.48 12.36 5.26
C ARG A 158 -7.65 12.21 6.22
N GLY A 159 -8.00 10.96 6.50
CA GLY A 159 -9.04 10.67 7.48
C GLY A 159 -8.77 9.41 8.29
N THR A 160 -9.55 9.26 9.35
CA THR A 160 -9.54 8.10 10.23
C THR A 160 -10.88 7.39 10.14
N ILE A 161 -10.88 6.07 10.00
CA ILE A 161 -12.13 5.28 9.93
C ILE A 161 -12.78 5.26 11.31
N LEU A 162 -14.02 5.73 11.41
CA LEU A 162 -14.81 5.71 12.65
C LEU A 162 -15.65 4.44 12.75
N SER A 163 -16.36 4.09 11.68
CA SER A 163 -17.21 2.90 11.66
C SER A 163 -17.39 2.34 10.26
N LEU A 164 -17.69 1.04 10.20
CA LEU A 164 -17.88 0.29 8.96
C LEU A 164 -19.31 -0.25 8.97
N GLU A 165 -20.11 0.20 8.01
CA GLU A 165 -21.52 -0.16 7.92
C GLU A 165 -21.79 -0.97 6.65
N THR A 166 -22.59 -2.01 6.76
CA THR A 166 -23.07 -2.78 5.61
C THR A 166 -24.59 -2.81 5.65
N GLN A 167 -25.21 -1.99 4.82
CA GLN A 167 -26.65 -1.90 4.70
C GLN A 167 -27.16 -3.06 3.82
N PRO A 168 -28.03 -3.95 4.34
CA PRO A 168 -28.57 -5.04 3.54
C PRO A 168 -29.34 -4.47 2.35
N LYS A 169 -29.18 -5.10 1.19
CA LYS A 169 -29.95 -4.74 0.00
C LYS A 169 -31.42 -5.13 0.27
N ALA A 170 -32.35 -4.19 0.04
CA ALA A 170 -33.77 -4.45 0.22
C ALA A 170 -34.18 -5.74 -0.51
N GLY A 171 -34.61 -6.75 0.25
CA GLY A 171 -35.03 -8.08 -0.25
C GLY A 171 -34.01 -9.22 -0.15
N ALA A 172 -32.80 -9.01 0.38
CA ALA A 172 -31.81 -10.09 0.56
C ALA A 172 -31.70 -10.53 2.02
N SER A 173 -31.83 -11.83 2.28
CA SER A 173 -31.68 -12.47 3.61
C SER A 173 -30.22 -12.58 4.08
N ASN A 174 -29.25 -12.28 3.21
CA ASN A 174 -27.83 -12.44 3.51
C ASN A 174 -27.13 -11.07 3.45
N SER A 175 -26.55 -10.64 4.57
CA SER A 175 -25.88 -9.33 4.75
C SER A 175 -24.59 -9.17 3.93
N LYS A 176 -24.14 -10.22 3.22
CA LYS A 176 -22.83 -10.30 2.57
C LYS A 176 -22.68 -9.45 1.30
N SER A 177 -23.78 -9.06 0.65
CA SER A 177 -23.80 -8.27 -0.61
C SER A 177 -24.47 -6.89 -0.48
N GLY A 178 -24.60 -6.39 0.75
CA GLY A 178 -25.15 -5.07 1.04
C GLY A 178 -24.32 -3.90 0.49
N LYS A 179 -24.92 -2.70 0.48
CA LYS A 179 -24.18 -1.46 0.23
C LYS A 179 -23.26 -1.23 1.42
N LYS A 180 -21.96 -1.07 1.13
CA LYS A 180 -20.92 -0.86 2.14
C LYS A 180 -20.61 0.62 2.23
N THR A 181 -20.65 1.15 3.44
CA THR A 181 -20.36 2.56 3.73
C THR A 181 -19.29 2.62 4.82
N ILE A 182 -18.31 3.48 4.64
CA ILE A 182 -17.22 3.70 5.61
C ILE A 182 -17.42 5.10 6.18
N ASN A 183 -17.68 5.22 7.48
CA ASN A 183 -17.74 6.53 8.14
C ASN A 183 -16.33 6.97 8.52
N ILE A 184 -15.98 8.20 8.16
CA ILE A 184 -14.62 8.73 8.27
C ILE A 184 -14.66 10.07 9.01
N SER A 185 -13.67 10.31 9.84
CA SER A 185 -13.34 11.63 10.42
C SER A 185 -12.15 12.23 9.71
N LEU A 186 -12.15 13.53 9.44
CA LEU A 186 -11.00 14.21 8.84
C LEU A 186 -10.04 14.68 9.94
N THR A 187 -8.74 14.42 9.75
CA THR A 187 -7.69 14.74 10.74
C THR A 187 -6.49 15.41 10.08
#